data_AF-A0A7H0IFM8-F1
#
_entry.id   AF-A0A7H0IFM8-F1
#
_cell.length_a   1.000
_cell.length_b   1.000
_cell.length_c   1.000
_cell.angle_alpha   90.00
_cell.angle_beta   90.00
_cell.angle_gamma   90.00
#
_symmetry.space_group_name_H-M   'P 1'
#
loop_
_entity.id
_entity.type
_entity.pdbx_description
1 polymer ?
#
loop_
_entity_poly.entity_id
_entity_poly.type
_entity_poly.pdbx_seq_one_letter_code
_entity_poly.pdbx_strand_id
1 'polypeptide(L)'
;MAHIVERERTDGETSYLVRWRAGAARTGKYESEIFSDPEAAKKFKDLVNGFGQQWPPGWIRGQGFVADLRSAEEMFEPFAMKQISLLTGVQGDTRAKYRRLVKQNMSPWFKNYSVRDGEGGISREMVQRWVNDLAEGKAAPLDPPDHKPRTKYKPKTVGNQHGLLHTILQAAVDAEPQLRATNPCAFTRLPRLDGEQVEEEMVFLEREEYRWIHECMAEDAKDLADTLAETGARWGEATALQPRDLRRRNGRPALRVQRAWKRDEDGKPYLGAPKTKRSRRTIVITWKLDAMLRRRAKGKAPDALLFTGPEGGRWDAGTFRRLRWVPAIELAAEKFGLIKRPRIHDLRHSHAAWLIAARVPLPAIQARLGHESITTTVDRYGHLLDALDDEVMAAVAWAMDPTAPLPGFLAQTGLVGAGAWLPPLPPREGAVPPAWESDDDAPSVPEGPVFVVTLDGREVPFAERDHAQQVADQWNDDHAGELEALRVGGWPEEKVARRGAAGPEERPRWDGGGSVWTRVPDRQFVHYIMASYNADGSQAFTPFPATGRWTWEFEGDSYTAKAAEYRIERRPRGTIETQVRGVSEEAVAASSLVARAEVLKMCSQDLERGSGGPAS
;
A
#
# COMPACT_ATOMS: atom_id res chain seq x y z
N MET A 1 27.31 -66.08 -20.66
CA MET A 1 28.09 -64.83 -20.53
C MET A 1 28.34 -64.25 -21.91
N ALA A 2 28.73 -62.97 -21.98
CA ALA A 2 29.04 -62.31 -23.24
C ALA A 2 30.31 -62.92 -23.85
N HIS A 3 30.31 -63.13 -25.16
CA HIS A 3 31.44 -63.66 -25.93
C HIS A 3 31.56 -62.95 -27.26
N ILE A 4 32.76 -62.99 -27.85
CA ILE A 4 33.09 -62.32 -29.11
C ILE A 4 33.09 -63.36 -30.23
N VAL A 5 32.50 -63.02 -31.36
CA VAL A 5 32.51 -63.82 -32.60
C VAL A 5 33.12 -62.96 -33.70
N GLU A 6 34.21 -63.44 -34.29
CA GLU A 6 34.85 -62.80 -35.43
C GLU A 6 34.07 -63.12 -36.71
N ARG A 7 33.91 -62.12 -37.58
CA ARG A 7 33.25 -62.25 -38.88
C ARG A 7 33.99 -61.44 -39.93
N GLU A 8 34.44 -62.11 -40.98
CA GLU A 8 34.93 -61.45 -42.18
C GLU A 8 33.75 -60.81 -42.94
N ARG A 9 33.93 -59.54 -43.32
CA ARG A 9 33.00 -58.80 -44.14
C ARG A 9 33.35 -58.98 -45.62
N THR A 10 32.38 -58.68 -46.48
CA THR A 10 32.49 -58.80 -47.95
C THR A 10 33.56 -57.88 -48.55
N ASP A 11 34.02 -56.88 -47.81
CA ASP A 11 35.07 -55.92 -48.16
C ASP A 11 36.49 -56.36 -47.73
N GLY A 12 36.62 -57.51 -47.08
CA GLY A 12 37.90 -58.04 -46.58
C GLY A 12 38.28 -57.57 -45.18
N GLU A 13 37.48 -56.72 -44.52
CA GLU A 13 37.73 -56.30 -43.14
C GLU A 13 37.13 -57.28 -42.11
N THR A 14 37.82 -57.49 -41.00
CA THR A 14 37.33 -58.30 -39.89
C THR A 14 36.45 -57.47 -38.95
N SER A 15 35.25 -57.96 -38.66
CA SER A 15 34.33 -57.38 -37.68
C SER A 15 34.19 -58.29 -36.46
N TYR A 16 34.01 -57.70 -35.29
CA TYR A 16 33.94 -58.37 -34.00
C TYR A 16 32.54 -58.20 -33.42
N LEU A 17 31.75 -59.27 -33.38
CA LEU A 17 30.39 -59.28 -32.84
C LEU A 17 30.42 -59.73 -31.38
N VAL A 18 30.09 -58.85 -30.44
CA VAL A 18 29.87 -59.22 -29.03
C VAL A 18 28.42 -59.68 -28.87
N ARG A 19 28.21 -60.92 -28.40
CA ARG A 19 26.88 -61.53 -28.25
C ARG A 19 26.65 -62.04 -26.83
N TRP A 20 25.46 -61.80 -26.29
CA TRP A 20 25.06 -62.28 -24.96
C TRP A 20 23.56 -62.57 -24.87
N ARG A 21 23.12 -63.07 -23.70
CA ARG A 21 21.70 -63.24 -23.36
C ARG A 21 21.34 -62.27 -22.25
N ALA A 22 20.29 -61.46 -22.48
CA ALA A 22 19.87 -60.44 -21.53
C ALA A 22 19.52 -61.05 -20.16
N GLY A 23 20.06 -60.45 -19.09
CA GLY A 23 19.74 -60.81 -17.69
C GLY A 23 20.21 -62.20 -17.25
N ALA A 24 21.13 -62.82 -17.99
CA ALA A 24 21.68 -64.16 -17.71
C ALA A 24 20.65 -65.31 -17.63
N ALA A 25 19.39 -65.07 -18.00
CA ALA A 25 18.32 -66.05 -17.92
C ALA A 25 18.42 -67.09 -19.07
N ARG A 26 18.05 -68.35 -18.79
CA ARG A 26 18.06 -69.43 -19.79
C ARG A 26 17.06 -69.20 -20.93
N THR A 27 16.04 -68.37 -20.71
CA THR A 27 15.03 -67.92 -21.68
C THR A 27 15.26 -66.47 -22.18
N GLY A 28 16.37 -65.83 -21.75
CA GLY A 28 16.67 -64.44 -22.10
C GLY A 28 16.93 -64.25 -23.60
N LYS A 29 16.43 -63.13 -24.14
CA LYS A 29 16.61 -62.75 -25.55
C LYS A 29 18.11 -62.57 -25.85
N TYR A 30 18.53 -62.99 -27.05
CA TYR A 30 19.88 -62.73 -27.52
C TYR A 30 20.03 -61.26 -27.92
N GLU A 31 21.05 -60.62 -27.38
CA GLU A 31 21.46 -59.26 -27.71
C GLU A 31 22.88 -59.30 -28.31
N SER A 32 23.18 -58.32 -29.17
CA SER A 32 24.50 -58.24 -29.80
C SER A 32 24.87 -56.83 -30.26
N GLU A 33 26.18 -56.57 -30.26
CA GLU A 33 26.81 -55.33 -30.72
C GLU A 33 28.00 -55.64 -31.62
N ILE A 34 28.24 -54.82 -32.65
CA ILE A 34 29.31 -55.04 -33.65
C ILE A 34 30.38 -53.97 -33.49
N PHE A 35 31.64 -54.39 -33.57
CA PHE A 35 32.83 -53.53 -33.50
C PHE A 35 33.74 -53.80 -34.70
N SER A 36 34.45 -52.77 -35.16
CA SER A 36 35.55 -52.91 -36.11
C SER A 36 36.91 -53.11 -35.43
N ASP A 37 37.02 -52.79 -34.13
CA ASP A 37 38.25 -52.90 -33.33
C ASP A 37 38.14 -54.04 -32.28
N PRO A 38 39.09 -55.01 -32.25
CA PRO A 38 39.07 -56.13 -31.30
C PRO A 38 39.18 -55.69 -29.83
N GLU A 39 39.95 -54.64 -29.54
CA GLU A 39 40.15 -54.15 -28.17
C GLU A 39 38.88 -53.46 -27.63
N ALA A 40 38.19 -52.67 -28.46
CA ALA A 40 36.87 -52.12 -28.13
C ALA A 40 35.82 -53.21 -27.86
N ALA A 41 35.79 -54.27 -28.67
CA ALA A 41 34.89 -55.42 -28.47
C ALA A 41 35.16 -56.12 -27.13
N LYS A 42 36.45 -56.28 -26.76
CA LYS A 42 36.87 -56.87 -25.49
C LYS A 42 36.43 -56.04 -24.28
N LYS A 43 36.67 -54.72 -24.32
CA LYS A 43 36.22 -53.79 -23.27
C LYS A 43 34.71 -53.79 -23.09
N PHE A 44 33.95 -53.77 -24.19
CA PHE A 44 32.49 -53.82 -24.13
C PHE A 44 31.99 -55.16 -23.58
N LYS A 45 32.57 -56.29 -24.00
CA LYS A 45 32.25 -57.62 -23.45
C LYS A 45 32.46 -57.68 -21.93
N ASP A 46 33.56 -57.10 -21.44
CA ASP A 46 33.86 -57.06 -20.01
C ASP A 46 32.86 -56.18 -19.24
N LEU A 47 32.41 -55.06 -19.80
CA LEU A 47 31.35 -54.22 -19.24
C LEU A 47 30.01 -54.95 -19.17
N VAL A 48 29.58 -55.60 -20.25
CA VAL A 48 28.34 -56.41 -20.26
C VAL A 48 28.38 -57.52 -19.21
N ASN A 49 29.56 -58.15 -19.01
CA ASN A 49 29.75 -59.13 -17.96
C ASN A 49 29.66 -58.50 -16.56
N GLY A 50 30.27 -57.32 -16.36
CA GLY A 50 30.22 -56.57 -15.10
C GLY A 50 28.81 -56.06 -14.72
N PHE A 51 27.97 -55.73 -15.71
CA PHE A 51 26.59 -55.28 -15.51
C PHE A 51 25.55 -56.42 -15.58
N GLY A 52 25.93 -57.65 -15.24
CA GLY A 52 24.98 -58.75 -15.10
C GLY A 52 24.30 -59.16 -16.41
N GLN A 53 25.04 -59.12 -17.53
CA GLN A 53 24.52 -59.43 -18.87
C GLN A 53 23.44 -58.45 -19.35
N GLN A 54 23.55 -57.18 -18.95
CA GLN A 54 22.73 -56.07 -19.44
C GLN A 54 23.59 -55.09 -20.24
N TRP A 55 22.93 -54.22 -21.00
CA TRP A 55 23.61 -53.10 -21.66
C TRP A 55 24.31 -52.22 -20.62
N PRO A 56 25.58 -51.83 -20.83
CA PRO A 56 26.25 -50.89 -19.93
C PRO A 56 25.47 -49.57 -19.86
N PRO A 57 25.25 -48.99 -18.66
CA PRO A 57 24.55 -47.71 -18.53
C PRO A 57 25.23 -46.62 -19.36
N GLY A 58 24.48 -45.94 -20.24
CA GLY A 58 24.99 -44.88 -21.12
C GLY A 58 25.57 -45.38 -22.46
N TRP A 59 25.51 -46.68 -22.75
CA TRP A 59 25.91 -47.24 -24.05
C TRP A 59 24.75 -47.21 -25.05
N ILE A 60 24.99 -46.68 -26.25
CA ILE A 60 24.02 -46.65 -27.34
C ILE A 60 24.40 -47.67 -28.40
N ARG A 61 23.41 -48.47 -28.82
CA ARG A 61 23.61 -49.57 -29.77
C ARG A 61 24.16 -49.06 -31.11
N GLY A 62 25.25 -49.66 -31.58
CA GLY A 62 25.93 -49.29 -32.82
C GLY A 62 26.73 -47.98 -32.79
N GLN A 63 26.75 -47.27 -31.66
CA GLN A 63 27.41 -45.96 -31.52
C GLN A 63 28.48 -45.94 -30.42
N GLY A 64 28.38 -46.80 -29.41
CA GLY A 64 29.31 -46.84 -28.29
C GLY A 64 28.85 -46.06 -27.06
N PHE A 65 29.76 -45.85 -26.11
CA PHE A 65 29.60 -44.72 -25.18
C PHE A 65 29.76 -43.45 -26.00
N VAL A 66 28.73 -42.63 -26.07
CA VAL A 66 28.87 -41.28 -26.60
C VAL A 66 29.82 -40.55 -25.64
N ALA A 67 31.08 -40.41 -26.06
CA ALA A 67 32.00 -39.50 -25.40
C ALA A 67 31.32 -38.12 -25.36
N ASP A 68 31.24 -37.58 -24.16
CA ASP A 68 30.58 -36.33 -23.83
C ASP A 68 31.21 -35.17 -24.63
N LEU A 69 30.76 -34.95 -25.86
CA LEU A 69 30.98 -33.70 -26.61
C LEU A 69 30.08 -32.58 -26.08
N ARG A 70 29.41 -32.79 -24.93
CA ARG A 70 28.68 -31.74 -24.24
C ARG A 70 29.66 -31.10 -23.28
N SER A 71 29.94 -29.82 -23.48
CA SER A 71 30.67 -29.08 -22.46
C SER A 71 29.85 -29.13 -21.16
N ALA A 72 30.51 -29.29 -20.01
CA ALA A 72 29.82 -29.25 -18.72
C ALA A 72 28.97 -27.97 -18.57
N GLU A 73 29.33 -26.90 -19.27
CA GLU A 73 28.59 -25.63 -19.33
C GLU A 73 27.27 -25.69 -20.12
N GLU A 74 27.12 -26.64 -21.05
CA GLU A 74 25.89 -26.86 -21.84
C GLU A 74 24.90 -27.83 -21.17
N MET A 75 25.29 -28.42 -20.03
CA MET A 75 24.38 -29.20 -19.19
C MET A 75 23.41 -28.27 -18.47
N PHE A 76 22.17 -28.74 -18.27
CA PHE A 76 21.08 -27.89 -17.78
C PHE A 76 21.41 -27.13 -16.49
N GLU A 77 21.89 -27.82 -15.45
CA GLU A 77 22.11 -27.16 -14.16
C GLU A 77 23.25 -26.11 -14.22
N PRO A 78 24.46 -26.43 -14.70
CA PRO A 78 25.51 -25.43 -14.89
C PRO A 78 25.08 -24.26 -15.77
N PHE A 79 24.41 -24.54 -16.89
CA PHE A 79 23.87 -23.51 -17.78
C PHE A 79 22.87 -22.61 -17.06
N ALA A 80 21.89 -23.20 -16.38
CA ALA A 80 20.86 -22.46 -15.63
C ALA A 80 21.48 -21.57 -14.54
N MET A 81 22.48 -22.07 -13.81
CA MET A 81 23.17 -21.28 -12.78
C MET A 81 23.93 -20.10 -13.39
N LYS A 82 24.60 -20.31 -14.53
CA LYS A 82 25.26 -19.25 -15.32
C LYS A 82 24.25 -18.22 -15.82
N GLN A 83 23.12 -18.64 -16.40
CA GLN A 83 22.10 -17.69 -16.86
C GLN A 83 21.51 -16.87 -15.72
N ILE A 84 21.25 -17.49 -14.56
CA ILE A 84 20.74 -16.78 -13.39
C ILE A 84 21.75 -15.74 -12.86
N SER A 85 23.07 -16.01 -12.92
CA SER A 85 24.08 -15.04 -12.50
C SER A 85 24.19 -13.86 -13.47
N LEU A 86 23.93 -14.08 -14.76
CA LEU A 86 23.95 -13.07 -15.81
C LEU A 86 22.70 -12.18 -15.85
N LEU A 87 21.60 -12.55 -15.18
CA LEU A 87 20.36 -11.74 -15.16
C LEU A 87 20.60 -10.30 -14.71
N THR A 88 20.50 -9.34 -15.63
CA THR A 88 20.64 -7.90 -15.35
C THR A 88 19.34 -7.28 -14.84
N GLY A 89 19.41 -6.24 -14.01
CA GLY A 89 18.23 -5.51 -13.51
C GLY A 89 17.38 -6.25 -12.47
N VAL A 90 17.81 -7.46 -12.08
CA VAL A 90 17.13 -8.31 -11.09
C VAL A 90 17.80 -8.16 -9.71
N GLN A 91 17.01 -8.11 -8.64
CA GLN A 91 17.51 -8.02 -7.27
C GLN A 91 18.16 -9.34 -6.82
N GLY A 92 19.17 -9.28 -5.93
CA GLY A 92 19.92 -10.45 -5.46
C GLY A 92 19.04 -11.55 -4.82
N ASP A 93 17.97 -11.18 -4.12
CA ASP A 93 16.98 -12.14 -3.58
C ASP A 93 16.36 -13.02 -4.66
N THR A 94 16.12 -12.43 -5.82
CA THR A 94 15.43 -13.07 -6.93
C THR A 94 16.37 -14.06 -7.61
N ARG A 95 17.66 -13.72 -7.74
CA ARG A 95 18.69 -14.66 -8.21
C ARG A 95 18.83 -15.84 -7.25
N ALA A 96 18.97 -15.60 -5.94
CA ALA A 96 19.06 -16.65 -4.94
C ALA A 96 17.81 -17.55 -4.92
N LYS A 97 16.62 -16.95 -5.05
CA LYS A 97 15.36 -17.67 -5.22
C LYS A 97 15.40 -18.55 -6.47
N TYR A 98 15.79 -18.02 -7.63
CA TYR A 98 15.86 -18.81 -8.87
C TYR A 98 16.87 -19.95 -8.77
N ARG A 99 18.06 -19.73 -8.19
CA ARG A 99 19.03 -20.80 -7.93
C ARG A 99 18.41 -21.92 -7.08
N ARG A 100 17.70 -21.56 -6.01
CA ARG A 100 16.98 -22.54 -5.17
C ARG A 100 15.90 -23.29 -5.95
N LEU A 101 15.09 -22.58 -6.73
CA LEU A 101 14.03 -23.18 -7.54
C LEU A 101 14.59 -24.14 -8.58
N VAL A 102 15.68 -23.78 -9.26
CA VAL A 102 16.37 -24.69 -10.19
C VAL A 102 16.81 -25.96 -9.46
N LYS A 103 17.55 -25.84 -8.35
CA LYS A 103 18.04 -27.01 -7.60
C LYS A 103 16.92 -27.91 -7.08
N GLN A 104 15.82 -27.34 -6.62
CA GLN A 104 14.75 -28.11 -5.97
C GLN A 104 13.72 -28.67 -6.95
N ASN A 105 13.39 -27.89 -8.00
CA ASN A 105 12.24 -28.16 -8.85
C ASN A 105 12.59 -28.41 -10.31
N MET A 106 13.85 -28.26 -10.74
CA MET A 106 14.25 -28.49 -12.14
C MET A 106 15.39 -29.48 -12.27
N SER A 107 16.49 -29.28 -11.53
CA SER A 107 17.65 -30.18 -11.53
C SER A 107 17.29 -31.65 -11.31
N PRO A 108 16.35 -32.01 -10.41
CA PRO A 108 15.97 -33.42 -10.21
C PRO A 108 15.32 -34.08 -11.44
N TRP A 109 14.86 -33.30 -12.41
CA TRP A 109 14.39 -33.79 -13.71
C TRP A 109 15.42 -33.59 -14.82
N PHE A 110 16.11 -32.45 -14.83
CA PHE A 110 16.82 -31.99 -16.02
C PHE A 110 18.35 -32.00 -15.91
N LYS A 111 18.96 -32.18 -14.72
CA LYS A 111 20.42 -31.98 -14.54
C LYS A 111 21.31 -32.84 -15.46
N ASN A 112 20.82 -34.02 -15.85
CA ASN A 112 21.52 -34.95 -16.75
C ASN A 112 21.24 -34.70 -18.25
N TYR A 113 20.54 -33.63 -18.59
CA TYR A 113 20.18 -33.27 -19.96
C TYR A 113 20.88 -31.98 -20.38
N SER A 114 21.13 -31.84 -21.69
CA SER A 114 21.70 -30.64 -22.29
C SER A 114 20.61 -29.63 -22.64
N VAL A 115 20.99 -28.35 -22.65
CA VAL A 115 20.17 -27.27 -23.22
C VAL A 115 20.27 -27.18 -24.75
N ARG A 116 21.24 -27.86 -25.37
CA ARG A 116 21.41 -27.94 -26.82
C ARG A 116 20.34 -28.85 -27.45
N ASP A 117 20.04 -28.62 -28.73
CA ASP A 117 19.19 -29.53 -29.50
C ASP A 117 19.91 -30.83 -29.89
N GLY A 118 19.13 -31.88 -30.12
CA GLY A 118 19.64 -33.20 -30.48
C GLY A 118 19.62 -34.18 -29.31
N GLU A 119 20.43 -35.23 -29.42
CA GLU A 119 20.41 -36.36 -28.51
C GLU A 119 20.88 -35.96 -27.10
N GLY A 120 20.04 -36.26 -26.09
CA GLY A 120 20.22 -35.83 -24.70
C GLY A 120 19.81 -34.38 -24.41
N GLY A 121 19.24 -33.68 -25.39
CA GLY A 121 18.60 -32.38 -25.19
C GLY A 121 17.25 -32.50 -24.47
N ILE A 122 16.89 -31.45 -23.72
CA ILE A 122 15.55 -31.36 -23.11
C ILE A 122 14.47 -31.27 -24.20
N SER A 123 13.54 -32.23 -24.21
CA SER A 123 12.42 -32.27 -25.17
C SER A 123 11.13 -31.64 -24.62
N ARG A 124 10.19 -31.34 -25.51
CA ARG A 124 8.85 -30.84 -25.13
C ARG A 124 8.09 -31.83 -24.25
N GLU A 125 8.18 -33.13 -24.56
CA GLU A 125 7.52 -34.18 -23.77
C GLU A 125 8.04 -34.22 -22.33
N MET A 126 9.36 -34.06 -22.15
CA MET A 126 9.96 -33.99 -20.81
C MET A 126 9.44 -32.80 -20.02
N VAL A 127 9.27 -31.64 -20.65
CA VAL A 127 8.68 -30.44 -20.01
C VAL A 127 7.23 -30.68 -19.62
N GLN A 128 6.42 -31.30 -20.49
CA GLN A 128 5.03 -31.62 -20.18
C GLN A 128 4.90 -32.60 -19.02
N ARG A 129 5.71 -33.66 -19.01
CA ARG A 129 5.78 -34.63 -17.91
C ARG A 129 6.20 -33.94 -16.61
N TRP A 130 7.22 -33.08 -16.65
CA TRP A 130 7.65 -32.31 -15.49
C TRP A 130 6.54 -31.41 -14.93
N VAL A 131 5.78 -30.72 -15.80
CA VAL A 131 4.62 -29.92 -15.39
C VAL A 131 3.57 -30.79 -14.68
N ASN A 132 3.27 -31.98 -15.22
CA ASN A 132 2.33 -32.92 -14.60
C ASN A 132 2.85 -33.42 -13.25
N ASP A 133 4.14 -33.77 -13.16
CA ASP A 133 4.78 -34.23 -11.92
C ASP A 133 4.69 -33.17 -10.83
N LEU A 134 4.94 -31.90 -11.15
CA LEU A 134 4.78 -30.78 -10.21
C LEU A 134 3.32 -30.56 -9.79
N ALA A 135 2.38 -30.66 -10.73
CA ALA A 135 0.95 -30.48 -10.48
C ALA A 135 0.34 -31.63 -9.64
N GLU A 136 0.96 -32.80 -9.63
CA GLU A 136 0.50 -33.97 -8.87
C GLU A 136 1.33 -34.24 -7.61
N GLY A 137 2.50 -33.58 -7.45
CA GLY A 137 3.41 -33.84 -6.34
C GLY A 137 4.19 -35.14 -6.48
N LYS A 138 4.43 -35.60 -7.71
CA LYS A 138 5.20 -36.82 -7.98
C LYS A 138 6.68 -36.63 -7.66
N ALA A 139 7.34 -37.72 -7.24
CA ALA A 139 8.78 -37.75 -7.04
C ALA A 139 9.51 -37.52 -8.38
N ALA A 140 10.63 -36.81 -8.32
CA ALA A 140 11.48 -36.60 -9.48
C ALA A 140 12.29 -37.87 -9.80
N PRO A 141 12.69 -38.08 -11.06
CA PRO A 141 13.52 -39.23 -11.44
C PRO A 141 14.84 -39.35 -10.69
N LEU A 142 15.40 -38.23 -10.23
CA LEU A 142 16.68 -38.15 -9.55
C LEU A 142 16.56 -37.77 -8.07
N ASP A 143 15.36 -37.82 -7.50
CA ASP A 143 15.21 -37.71 -6.05
C ASP A 143 15.84 -38.92 -5.37
N PRO A 144 16.51 -38.73 -4.22
CA PRO A 144 17.03 -39.86 -3.47
C PRO A 144 15.88 -40.71 -2.90
N PRO A 145 16.09 -42.02 -2.66
CA PRO A 145 15.03 -42.93 -2.22
C PRO A 145 14.32 -42.51 -0.92
N ASP A 146 14.99 -41.75 -0.07
CA ASP A 146 14.52 -41.25 1.23
C ASP A 146 13.94 -39.81 1.15
N HIS A 147 13.78 -39.26 -0.05
CA HIS A 147 13.25 -37.91 -0.22
C HIS A 147 11.80 -37.84 0.29
N LYS A 148 11.49 -36.79 1.07
CA LYS A 148 10.13 -36.55 1.56
C LYS A 148 9.15 -36.41 0.38
N PRO A 149 7.91 -36.91 0.48
CA PRO A 149 6.91 -36.76 -0.57
C PRO A 149 6.81 -35.30 -1.01
N ARG A 150 6.87 -35.07 -2.33
CA ARG A 150 6.73 -33.72 -2.88
C ARG A 150 5.30 -33.26 -2.70
N THR A 151 5.14 -32.00 -2.32
CA THR A 151 3.81 -31.39 -2.19
C THR A 151 3.30 -31.01 -3.57
N LYS A 152 2.03 -31.32 -3.86
CA LYS A 152 1.31 -30.82 -5.03
C LYS A 152 1.38 -29.30 -5.11
N TYR A 153 1.84 -28.77 -6.25
CA TYR A 153 1.91 -27.32 -6.46
C TYR A 153 0.60 -26.77 -7.03
N LYS A 154 0.19 -25.59 -6.55
CA LYS A 154 -0.94 -24.82 -7.12
C LYS A 154 -0.62 -24.41 -8.58
N PRO A 155 -1.60 -24.31 -9.49
CA PRO A 155 -1.41 -23.94 -10.90
C PRO A 155 -0.52 -22.72 -11.13
N LYS A 156 -0.74 -21.65 -10.36
CA LYS A 156 0.09 -20.43 -10.39
C LYS A 156 1.56 -20.69 -10.06
N THR A 157 1.83 -21.59 -9.12
CA THR A 157 3.20 -21.97 -8.77
C THR A 157 3.84 -22.77 -9.89
N VAL A 158 3.11 -23.72 -10.47
CA VAL A 158 3.56 -24.47 -11.66
C VAL A 158 3.88 -23.51 -12.81
N GLY A 159 2.99 -22.54 -13.09
CA GLY A 159 3.23 -21.51 -14.10
C GLY A 159 4.46 -20.66 -13.83
N ASN A 160 4.72 -20.27 -12.58
CA ASN A 160 5.93 -19.54 -12.20
C ASN A 160 7.21 -20.39 -12.37
N GLN A 161 7.18 -21.68 -12.03
CA GLN A 161 8.31 -22.58 -12.27
C GLN A 161 8.55 -22.73 -13.77
N HIS A 162 7.48 -22.97 -14.54
CA HIS A 162 7.56 -23.11 -16.00
C HIS A 162 8.08 -21.83 -16.66
N GLY A 163 7.66 -20.65 -16.21
CA GLY A 163 8.18 -19.38 -16.70
C GLY A 163 9.70 -19.25 -16.50
N LEU A 164 10.22 -19.67 -15.35
CA LEU A 164 11.67 -19.67 -15.11
C LEU A 164 12.39 -20.67 -16.03
N LEU A 165 11.86 -21.88 -16.20
CA LEU A 165 12.43 -22.86 -17.14
C LEU A 165 12.42 -22.33 -18.57
N HIS A 166 11.31 -21.72 -18.98
CA HIS A 166 11.16 -21.09 -20.28
C HIS A 166 12.24 -20.04 -20.51
N THR A 167 12.47 -19.12 -19.55
CA THR A 167 13.52 -18.10 -19.66
C THR A 167 14.92 -18.73 -19.76
N ILE A 168 15.21 -19.77 -18.98
CA ILE A 168 16.50 -20.47 -19.06
C ILE A 168 16.70 -21.10 -20.44
N LEU A 169 15.71 -21.81 -20.97
CA LEU A 169 15.82 -22.45 -22.28
C LEU A 169 15.75 -21.44 -23.44
N GLN A 170 15.11 -20.30 -23.24
CA GLN A 170 15.13 -19.19 -24.18
C GLN A 170 16.54 -18.60 -24.30
N ALA A 171 17.27 -18.47 -23.19
CA ALA A 171 18.67 -18.03 -23.24
C ALA A 171 19.58 -18.99 -24.03
N ALA A 172 19.23 -20.27 -24.17
CA ALA A 172 19.94 -21.21 -25.04
C ALA A 172 19.57 -21.03 -26.52
N VAL A 173 18.35 -20.56 -26.81
CA VAL A 173 17.92 -20.15 -28.15
C VAL A 173 18.64 -18.87 -28.58
N ASP A 174 18.75 -17.91 -27.66
CA ASP A 174 19.31 -16.59 -27.92
C ASP A 174 20.86 -16.55 -27.77
N ALA A 175 21.51 -17.68 -27.45
CA ALA A 175 22.95 -17.76 -27.27
C ALA A 175 23.72 -17.54 -28.59
N GLU A 176 24.95 -17.05 -28.48
CA GLU A 176 25.87 -16.90 -29.62
C GLU A 176 27.17 -17.69 -29.35
N PRO A 177 27.44 -18.78 -30.10
CA PRO A 177 26.59 -19.38 -31.14
C PRO A 177 25.33 -20.04 -30.54
N GLN A 178 24.27 -20.12 -31.36
CA GLN A 178 23.00 -20.70 -30.98
C GLN A 178 23.17 -22.14 -30.47
N LEU A 179 22.66 -22.41 -29.27
CA LEU A 179 22.70 -23.76 -28.68
C LEU A 179 21.47 -24.57 -29.11
N ARG A 180 20.34 -23.92 -29.36
CA ARG A 180 19.08 -24.60 -29.68
C ARG A 180 18.19 -23.74 -30.59
N ALA A 181 17.49 -24.37 -31.52
CA ALA A 181 16.62 -23.72 -32.50
C ALA A 181 15.26 -23.30 -31.91
N THR A 182 14.69 -24.09 -30.99
CA THR A 182 13.33 -23.84 -30.46
C THR A 182 13.25 -24.04 -28.96
N ASN A 183 12.40 -23.26 -28.28
CA ASN A 183 12.19 -23.42 -26.84
C ASN A 183 11.14 -24.52 -26.55
N PRO A 184 11.49 -25.63 -25.87
CA PRO A 184 10.56 -26.72 -25.55
C PRO A 184 9.37 -26.28 -24.68
N CYS A 185 9.50 -25.16 -23.96
CA CYS A 185 8.43 -24.60 -23.14
C CYS A 185 7.40 -23.78 -23.92
N ALA A 186 7.69 -23.35 -25.17
CA ALA A 186 6.87 -22.36 -25.88
C ALA A 186 5.41 -22.78 -26.12
N PHE A 187 5.15 -24.09 -26.23
CA PHE A 187 3.81 -24.64 -26.53
C PHE A 187 3.29 -25.60 -25.46
N THR A 188 3.79 -25.49 -24.24
CA THR A 188 3.29 -26.27 -23.11
C THR A 188 2.00 -25.65 -22.60
N ARG A 189 0.91 -26.43 -22.64
CA ARG A 189 -0.34 -26.04 -21.98
C ARG A 189 -0.17 -26.22 -20.48
N LEU A 190 -0.33 -25.13 -19.75
CA LEU A 190 -0.24 -25.13 -18.30
C LEU A 190 -1.58 -25.51 -17.66
N PRO A 191 -1.57 -26.00 -16.41
CA PRO A 191 -2.78 -26.19 -15.64
C PRO A 191 -3.59 -24.89 -15.61
N ARG A 192 -4.87 -25.04 -15.90
CA ARG A 192 -5.87 -23.98 -15.85
C ARG A 192 -5.86 -23.27 -14.49
N LEU A 193 -5.79 -21.94 -14.52
CA LEU A 193 -5.84 -21.09 -13.32
C LEU A 193 -7.28 -20.98 -12.77
N ASP A 194 -8.27 -21.40 -13.57
CA ASP A 194 -9.72 -21.37 -13.37
C ASP A 194 -10.30 -22.65 -12.73
N GLY A 195 -9.47 -23.64 -12.39
CA GLY A 195 -9.95 -24.82 -11.65
C GLY A 195 -10.33 -24.48 -10.20
N GLU A 196 -11.29 -25.19 -9.62
CA GLU A 196 -11.86 -25.10 -8.25
C GLU A 196 -10.87 -25.05 -7.07
N GLN A 197 -9.57 -24.98 -7.32
CA GLN A 197 -8.55 -24.67 -6.34
C GLN A 197 -8.57 -23.16 -6.06
N VAL A 198 -9.54 -22.76 -5.24
CA VAL A 198 -9.66 -21.49 -4.54
C VAL A 198 -8.28 -20.82 -4.41
N GLU A 199 -7.98 -19.82 -5.25
CA GLU A 199 -7.03 -18.79 -4.83
C GLU A 199 -7.55 -18.39 -3.45
N GLU A 200 -6.79 -18.63 -2.36
CA GLU A 200 -7.24 -18.33 -0.99
C GLU A 200 -7.94 -16.98 -1.02
N GLU A 201 -9.27 -17.05 -0.95
CA GLU A 201 -10.13 -15.98 -1.42
C GLU A 201 -9.77 -14.75 -0.61
N MET A 202 -9.61 -13.61 -1.29
CA MET A 202 -9.24 -12.39 -0.57
C MET A 202 -10.32 -12.11 0.46
N VAL A 203 -9.96 -12.20 1.74
CA VAL A 203 -10.92 -11.99 2.81
C VAL A 203 -11.06 -10.49 3.05
N PHE A 204 -12.25 -9.95 2.83
CA PHE A 204 -12.59 -8.59 3.21
C PHE A 204 -13.26 -8.62 4.58
N LEU A 205 -12.60 -8.00 5.56
CA LEU A 205 -13.15 -7.85 6.89
C LEU A 205 -14.06 -6.65 6.96
N GLU A 206 -15.17 -6.80 7.66
CA GLU A 206 -15.99 -5.69 8.12
C GLU A 206 -15.33 -4.99 9.32
N ARG A 207 -15.80 -3.78 9.62
CA ARG A 207 -15.27 -2.99 10.75
C ARG A 207 -15.43 -3.73 12.09
N GLU A 208 -16.53 -4.46 12.26
CA GLU A 208 -16.79 -5.26 13.47
C GLU A 208 -15.92 -6.50 13.54
N GLU A 209 -15.78 -7.23 12.45
CA GLU A 209 -14.90 -8.41 12.39
C GLU A 209 -13.44 -8.07 12.68
N TYR A 210 -12.94 -6.94 12.15
CA TYR A 210 -11.62 -6.44 12.52
C TYR A 210 -11.52 -6.10 14.01
N ARG A 211 -12.56 -5.48 14.58
CA ARG A 211 -12.62 -5.14 16.02
C ARG A 211 -12.54 -6.39 16.89
N TRP A 212 -13.26 -7.45 16.54
CA TRP A 212 -13.23 -8.73 17.25
C TRP A 212 -11.83 -9.36 17.23
N ILE A 213 -11.19 -9.40 16.05
CA ILE A 213 -9.81 -9.89 15.93
C ILE A 213 -8.88 -9.03 16.78
N HIS A 214 -8.96 -7.70 16.65
CA HIS A 214 -8.13 -6.76 17.38
C HIS A 214 -8.28 -6.93 18.90
N GLU A 215 -9.50 -7.10 19.42
CA GLU A 215 -9.77 -7.32 20.84
C GLU A 215 -9.13 -8.62 21.36
N CYS A 216 -9.10 -9.65 20.52
CA CYS A 216 -8.47 -10.94 20.82
C CYS A 216 -6.95 -10.97 20.57
N MET A 217 -6.35 -9.92 19.99
CA MET A 217 -4.92 -9.85 19.78
C MET A 217 -4.15 -9.51 21.06
N ALA A 218 -2.92 -10.02 21.17
CA ALA A 218 -2.01 -9.58 22.22
C ALA A 218 -1.59 -8.11 22.04
N GLU A 219 -1.35 -7.41 23.15
CA GLU A 219 -1.05 -5.97 23.18
C GLU A 219 0.17 -5.57 22.33
N ASP A 220 1.20 -6.41 22.28
CA ASP A 220 2.43 -6.16 21.50
C ASP A 220 2.18 -6.16 19.98
N ALA A 221 1.04 -6.71 19.54
CA ALA A 221 0.65 -6.87 18.14
C ALA A 221 -0.44 -5.89 17.68
N LYS A 222 -1.25 -5.34 18.61
CA LYS A 222 -2.37 -4.44 18.31
C LYS A 222 -1.96 -3.21 17.51
N ASP A 223 -0.96 -2.47 18.01
CA ASP A 223 -0.45 -1.26 17.35
C ASP A 223 0.01 -1.53 15.89
N LEU A 224 0.58 -2.71 15.61
CA LEU A 224 1.01 -3.10 14.26
C LEU A 224 -0.19 -3.43 13.36
N ALA A 225 -1.20 -4.12 13.89
CA ALA A 225 -2.43 -4.40 13.17
C ALA A 225 -3.18 -3.11 12.80
N ASP A 226 -3.32 -2.16 13.73
CA ASP A 226 -3.95 -0.87 13.48
C ASP A 226 -3.21 -0.08 12.41
N THR A 227 -1.88 -0.10 12.46
CA THR A 227 -1.05 0.53 11.42
C THR A 227 -1.30 -0.11 10.06
N LEU A 228 -1.39 -1.45 9.97
CA LEU A 228 -1.65 -2.16 8.72
C LEU A 228 -3.06 -1.89 8.18
N ALA A 229 -4.08 -1.94 9.05
CA ALA A 229 -5.47 -1.72 8.71
C ALA A 229 -5.75 -0.27 8.26
N GLU A 230 -5.17 0.72 8.93
CA GLU A 230 -5.39 2.13 8.59
C GLU A 230 -4.61 2.56 7.35
N THR A 231 -3.35 2.12 7.20
CA THR A 231 -2.48 2.59 6.11
C THR A 231 -2.58 1.75 4.84
N GLY A 232 -3.08 0.52 4.96
CA GLY A 232 -2.99 -0.48 3.89
C GLY A 232 -1.55 -0.83 3.50
N ALA A 233 -0.55 -0.55 4.35
CA ALA A 233 0.85 -0.85 4.06
C ALA A 233 1.08 -2.36 3.92
N ARG A 234 2.09 -2.76 3.11
CA ARG A 234 2.50 -4.17 3.08
C ARG A 234 3.17 -4.55 4.40
N TRP A 235 3.10 -5.81 4.80
CA TRP A 235 3.78 -6.32 6.01
C TRP A 235 5.23 -5.84 6.14
N GLY A 236 6.01 -6.04 5.07
CA GLY A 236 7.42 -5.65 5.04
C GLY A 236 7.67 -4.14 5.06
N GLU A 237 6.68 -3.33 4.66
CA GLU A 237 6.71 -1.86 4.75
C GLU A 237 6.38 -1.40 6.19
N ALA A 238 5.29 -1.91 6.77
CA ALA A 238 4.84 -1.53 8.11
C ALA A 238 5.85 -1.93 9.20
N THR A 239 6.40 -3.15 9.11
CA THR A 239 7.42 -3.63 10.07
C THR A 239 8.81 -3.00 9.86
N ALA A 240 8.98 -2.18 8.82
CA ALA A 240 10.22 -1.44 8.53
C ALA A 240 10.14 0.05 8.94
N LEU A 241 9.02 0.48 9.53
CA LEU A 241 8.81 1.86 9.96
C LEU A 241 9.70 2.22 11.15
N GLN A 242 10.21 3.44 11.11
CA GLN A 242 11.12 4.00 12.10
C GLN A 242 10.58 5.37 12.56
N PRO A 243 10.99 5.91 13.73
CA PRO A 243 10.59 7.23 14.19
C PRO A 243 10.77 8.33 13.14
N ARG A 244 11.86 8.26 12.35
CA ARG A 244 12.12 9.20 11.25
C ARG A 244 11.14 9.10 10.07
N ASP A 245 10.19 8.18 10.05
CA ASP A 245 9.16 8.10 9.01
C ASP A 245 7.90 8.88 9.37
N LEU A 246 7.76 9.31 10.62
CA LEU A 246 6.66 10.18 11.07
C LEU A 246 6.89 11.58 10.50
N ARG A 247 5.90 12.08 9.74
CA ARG A 247 5.95 13.33 8.99
C ARG A 247 4.64 14.08 9.11
N ARG A 248 4.62 15.29 8.58
CA ARG A 248 3.40 16.03 8.28
C ARG A 248 3.25 16.15 6.77
N ARG A 249 2.01 16.19 6.28
CA ARG A 249 1.67 16.52 4.89
C ARG A 249 0.45 17.43 4.93
N ASN A 250 0.61 18.67 4.48
CA ASN A 250 -0.44 19.70 4.50
C ASN A 250 -1.07 19.84 5.90
N GLY A 251 -0.23 19.99 6.94
CA GLY A 251 -0.67 20.11 8.34
C GLY A 251 -1.19 18.82 8.99
N ARG A 252 -1.42 17.74 8.23
CA ARG A 252 -1.93 16.47 8.75
C ARG A 252 -0.79 15.50 9.07
N PRO A 253 -0.93 14.64 10.10
CA PRO A 253 0.02 13.56 10.32
C PRO A 253 0.12 12.66 9.11
N ALA A 254 1.34 12.24 8.81
CA ALA A 254 1.62 11.40 7.67
C ALA A 254 2.77 10.45 7.95
N LEU A 255 2.74 9.31 7.27
CA LEU A 255 3.73 8.27 7.36
C LEU A 255 4.47 8.14 6.03
N ARG A 256 5.79 8.30 6.05
CA ARG A 256 6.63 8.13 4.86
C ARG A 256 7.03 6.66 4.71
N VAL A 257 6.37 5.95 3.82
CA VAL A 257 6.75 4.59 3.44
C VAL A 257 7.89 4.68 2.44
N GLN A 258 9.13 4.44 2.89
CA GLN A 258 10.33 4.55 2.05
C GLN A 258 11.27 3.35 2.15
N ARG A 259 10.92 2.35 2.96
CA ARG A 259 11.69 1.13 3.20
C ARG A 259 10.77 -0.07 3.25
N ALA A 260 11.32 -1.23 2.92
CA ALA A 260 10.69 -2.50 3.19
C ALA A 260 11.76 -3.56 3.50
N TRP A 261 11.40 -4.56 4.30
CA TRP A 261 12.26 -5.73 4.49
C TRP A 261 12.45 -6.50 3.18
N LYS A 262 13.71 -6.71 2.83
CA LYS A 262 14.18 -7.57 1.75
C LYS A 262 15.04 -8.69 2.28
N ARG A 263 15.40 -9.63 1.40
CA ARG A 263 16.41 -10.64 1.69
C ARG A 263 17.60 -10.44 0.77
N ASP A 264 18.81 -10.69 1.26
CA ASP A 264 19.99 -10.75 0.41
C ASP A 264 20.13 -12.15 -0.24
N GLU A 265 21.25 -12.40 -0.90
CA GLU A 265 21.50 -13.70 -1.55
C GLU A 265 21.58 -14.86 -0.55
N ASP A 266 22.03 -14.59 0.68
CA ASP A 266 22.10 -15.56 1.78
C ASP A 266 20.74 -15.77 2.47
N GLY A 267 19.72 -15.03 2.05
CA GLY A 267 18.40 -15.03 2.67
C GLY A 267 18.33 -14.21 3.96
N LYS A 268 19.39 -13.48 4.32
CA LYS A 268 19.41 -12.61 5.50
C LYS A 268 18.58 -11.37 5.23
N PRO A 269 17.81 -10.93 6.24
CA PRO A 269 16.95 -9.78 6.09
C PRO A 269 17.74 -8.47 6.13
N TYR A 270 17.43 -7.55 5.21
CA TYR A 270 17.95 -6.19 5.26
C TYR A 270 16.87 -5.17 4.89
N LEU A 271 17.07 -3.91 5.29
CA LEU A 271 16.19 -2.81 4.91
C LEU A 271 16.61 -2.27 3.54
N GLY A 272 15.73 -2.43 2.56
CA GLY A 272 15.93 -1.90 1.21
C GLY A 272 14.86 -0.89 0.82
N ALA A 273 15.06 -0.23 -0.32
CA ALA A 273 14.01 0.54 -0.95
C ALA A 273 12.82 -0.37 -1.35
N PRO A 274 11.56 0.09 -1.25
CA PRO A 274 10.39 -0.65 -1.70
C PRO A 274 10.51 -1.16 -3.13
N LYS A 275 9.75 -2.20 -3.46
CA LYS A 275 9.82 -2.91 -4.75
C LYS A 275 9.74 -1.97 -5.96
N THR A 276 8.95 -0.91 -5.84
CA THR A 276 8.63 0.02 -6.94
C THR A 276 8.83 1.47 -6.53
N LYS A 277 9.11 2.36 -7.51
CA LYS A 277 9.22 3.81 -7.25
C LYS A 277 7.93 4.35 -6.62
N ARG A 278 6.75 3.94 -7.14
CA ARG A 278 5.43 4.30 -6.57
C ARG A 278 5.15 3.74 -5.18
N SER A 279 5.84 2.67 -4.76
CA SER A 279 5.70 2.18 -3.38
C SER A 279 6.34 3.15 -2.37
N ARG A 280 7.26 4.02 -2.80
CA ARG A 280 7.73 5.14 -1.98
C ARG A 280 6.68 6.23 -1.96
N ARG A 281 6.00 6.39 -0.83
CA ARG A 281 4.84 7.27 -0.73
C ARG A 281 4.68 7.82 0.68
N THR A 282 3.97 8.94 0.78
CA THR A 282 3.60 9.54 2.06
C THR A 282 2.09 9.40 2.24
N ILE A 283 1.70 8.60 3.22
CA ILE A 283 0.30 8.27 3.53
C ILE A 283 -0.16 9.19 4.64
N VAL A 284 -1.22 9.97 4.41
CA VAL A 284 -1.86 10.73 5.50
C VAL A 284 -2.58 9.74 6.42
N ILE A 285 -2.35 9.90 7.72
CA ILE A 285 -2.88 9.03 8.78
C ILE A 285 -3.71 9.85 9.77
N THR A 286 -4.52 9.15 10.57
CA THR A 286 -5.32 9.75 11.63
C THR A 286 -4.42 10.27 12.76
N TRP A 287 -4.91 11.26 13.50
CA TRP A 287 -4.25 11.75 14.71
C TRP A 287 -4.12 10.65 15.77
N LYS A 288 -5.11 9.76 15.86
CA LYS A 288 -5.07 8.60 16.75
C LYS A 288 -3.89 7.68 16.43
N LEU A 289 -3.67 7.34 15.16
CA LEU A 289 -2.52 6.53 14.75
C LEU A 289 -1.20 7.28 14.95
N ASP A 290 -1.13 8.58 14.66
CA ASP A 290 0.06 9.40 14.92
C ASP A 290 0.45 9.40 16.41
N ALA A 291 -0.51 9.61 17.31
CA ALA A 291 -0.29 9.58 18.75
C ALA A 291 0.25 8.21 19.21
N MET A 292 -0.35 7.12 18.73
CA MET A 292 0.11 5.75 19.02
C MET A 292 1.54 5.51 18.51
N LEU A 293 1.86 5.95 17.29
CA LEU A 293 3.19 5.79 16.71
C LEU A 293 4.24 6.65 17.43
N ARG A 294 3.89 7.87 17.85
CA ARG A 294 4.76 8.75 18.64
C ARG A 294 5.02 8.21 20.04
N ARG A 295 4.00 7.63 20.69
CA ARG A 295 4.18 6.89 21.96
C ARG A 295 5.22 5.78 21.80
N ARG A 296 5.12 4.99 20.71
CA ARG A 296 6.11 3.94 20.40
C ARG A 296 7.51 4.48 20.04
N ALA A 297 7.58 5.69 19.50
CA ALA A 297 8.83 6.34 19.13
C ALA A 297 9.58 6.94 20.33
N LYS A 298 8.89 7.20 21.45
CA LYS A 298 9.47 7.83 22.64
C LYS A 298 10.69 7.05 23.13
N GLY A 299 11.83 7.74 23.27
CA GLY A 299 13.10 7.15 23.72
C GLY A 299 13.83 6.27 22.69
N LYS A 300 13.30 6.14 21.45
CA LYS A 300 13.96 5.38 20.37
C LYS A 300 14.81 6.28 19.49
N ALA A 301 15.95 5.75 19.02
CA ALA A 301 16.76 6.41 18.01
C ALA A 301 15.97 6.61 16.69
N PRO A 302 16.27 7.64 15.88
CA PRO A 302 15.54 7.94 14.65
C PRO A 302 15.44 6.78 13.64
N ASP A 303 16.42 5.88 13.65
CA ASP A 303 16.55 4.70 12.79
C ASP A 303 16.19 3.37 13.49
N ALA A 304 15.78 3.40 14.76
CA ALA A 304 15.27 2.22 15.44
C ALA A 304 13.90 1.81 14.89
N LEU A 305 13.55 0.52 14.98
CA LEU A 305 12.25 0.04 14.52
C LEU A 305 11.13 0.47 15.48
N LEU A 306 10.03 1.00 14.92
CA LEU A 306 8.81 1.27 15.69
C LEU A 306 8.17 -0.04 16.16
N PHE A 307 8.25 -1.09 15.34
CA PHE A 307 7.70 -2.41 15.62
C PHE A 307 8.81 -3.45 15.76
N THR A 308 8.96 -3.98 16.96
CA THR A 308 9.93 -5.03 17.29
C THR A 308 9.20 -6.26 17.81
N GLY A 309 9.75 -7.44 17.50
CA GLY A 309 9.32 -8.69 18.12
C GLY A 309 9.69 -8.75 19.61
N PRO A 310 9.29 -9.82 20.32
CA PRO A 310 9.51 -9.97 21.76
C PRO A 310 10.98 -9.87 22.17
N GLU A 311 11.91 -10.28 21.30
CA GLU A 311 13.36 -10.23 21.51
C GLU A 311 14.01 -8.90 21.06
N GLY A 312 13.22 -7.85 20.79
CA GLY A 312 13.73 -6.53 20.39
C GLY A 312 14.18 -6.40 18.93
N GLY A 313 14.26 -7.51 18.19
CA GLY A 313 14.56 -7.54 16.75
C GLY A 313 13.34 -7.28 15.86
N ARG A 314 13.52 -7.46 14.54
CA ARG A 314 12.42 -7.35 13.57
C ARG A 314 11.33 -8.39 13.85
N TRP A 315 10.08 -8.06 13.52
CA TRP A 315 9.04 -9.08 13.44
C TRP A 315 9.26 -10.02 12.25
N ASP A 316 9.43 -11.31 12.54
CA ASP A 316 9.34 -12.36 11.53
C ASP A 316 7.86 -12.68 11.22
N ALA A 317 7.52 -12.76 9.93
CA ALA A 317 6.14 -12.94 9.49
C ALA A 317 5.55 -14.30 9.90
N GLY A 318 6.36 -15.36 9.85
CA GLY A 318 5.91 -16.71 10.24
C GLY A 318 5.68 -16.80 11.74
N THR A 319 6.58 -16.19 12.51
CA THR A 319 6.48 -16.12 13.97
C THR A 319 5.27 -15.30 14.41
N PHE A 320 5.07 -14.11 13.85
CA PHE A 320 3.89 -13.28 14.14
C PHE A 320 2.59 -14.01 13.78
N ARG A 321 2.55 -14.66 12.61
CA ARG A 321 1.37 -15.45 12.19
C ARG A 321 1.02 -16.50 13.23
N ARG A 322 2.00 -17.31 13.65
CA ARG A 322 1.80 -18.42 14.59
C ARG A 322 1.46 -17.96 16.00
N LEU A 323 2.11 -16.90 16.48
CA LEU A 323 2.05 -16.52 17.90
C LEU A 323 1.08 -15.38 18.22
N ARG A 324 0.61 -14.62 17.22
CA ARG A 324 -0.22 -13.43 17.42
C ARG A 324 -1.48 -13.45 16.55
N TRP A 325 -1.33 -13.72 15.26
CA TRP A 325 -2.43 -13.58 14.31
C TRP A 325 -3.43 -14.75 14.35
N VAL A 326 -2.95 -15.98 14.18
CA VAL A 326 -3.82 -17.18 14.18
C VAL A 326 -4.53 -17.35 15.54
N PRO A 327 -3.85 -17.25 16.69
CA PRO A 327 -4.54 -17.33 17.98
C PRO A 327 -5.62 -16.26 18.17
N ALA A 328 -5.40 -15.03 17.69
CA ALA A 328 -6.41 -13.97 17.78
C ALA A 328 -7.66 -14.28 16.94
N ILE A 329 -7.49 -14.87 15.75
CA ILE A 329 -8.60 -15.30 14.90
C ILE A 329 -9.37 -16.45 15.53
N GLU A 330 -8.67 -17.45 16.09
CA GLU A 330 -9.28 -18.58 16.76
C GLU A 330 -10.08 -18.12 17.99
N LEU A 331 -9.53 -17.21 18.79
CA LEU A 331 -10.21 -16.65 19.94
C LEU A 331 -11.39 -15.74 19.55
N ALA A 332 -11.26 -14.97 18.46
CA ALA A 332 -12.38 -14.18 17.93
C ALA A 332 -13.50 -15.06 17.38
N ALA A 333 -13.16 -16.22 16.82
CA ALA A 333 -14.13 -17.23 16.39
C ALA A 333 -14.90 -17.80 17.60
N GLU A 334 -14.19 -18.11 18.67
CA GLU A 334 -14.79 -18.62 19.91
C GLU A 334 -15.67 -17.57 20.63
N LYS A 335 -15.18 -16.33 20.78
CA LYS A 335 -15.84 -15.29 21.57
C LYS A 335 -16.97 -14.56 20.83
N PHE A 336 -16.77 -14.31 19.53
CA PHE A 336 -17.65 -13.42 18.75
C PHE A 336 -18.26 -14.10 17.53
N GLY A 337 -17.98 -15.40 17.32
CA GLY A 337 -18.53 -16.14 16.18
C GLY A 337 -17.90 -15.78 14.84
N LEU A 338 -16.65 -15.27 14.82
CA LEU A 338 -15.94 -14.97 13.58
C LEU A 338 -15.77 -16.23 12.70
N ILE A 339 -16.45 -16.24 11.56
CA ILE A 339 -16.40 -17.33 10.58
C ILE A 339 -15.19 -17.17 9.65
N LYS A 340 -14.84 -15.93 9.30
CA LYS A 340 -13.75 -15.63 8.35
C LYS A 340 -12.37 -16.04 8.91
N ARG A 341 -11.45 -16.40 8.02
CA ARG A 341 -10.07 -16.78 8.34
C ARG A 341 -9.06 -15.90 7.57
N PRO A 342 -9.00 -14.59 7.87
CA PRO A 342 -8.14 -13.67 7.13
C PRO A 342 -6.65 -13.94 7.41
N ARG A 343 -5.80 -13.70 6.42
CA ARG A 343 -4.36 -13.52 6.59
C ARG A 343 -4.07 -12.10 7.02
N ILE A 344 -2.90 -11.87 7.60
CA ILE A 344 -2.49 -10.51 7.97
C ILE A 344 -2.43 -9.56 6.77
N HIS A 345 -2.14 -10.08 5.57
CA HIS A 345 -2.15 -9.26 4.35
C HIS A 345 -3.56 -8.85 3.93
N ASP A 346 -4.58 -9.59 4.36
CA ASP A 346 -5.97 -9.29 4.04
C ASP A 346 -6.47 -8.03 4.76
N LEU A 347 -5.74 -7.51 5.77
CA LEU A 347 -5.96 -6.15 6.30
C LEU A 347 -5.76 -5.06 5.23
N ARG A 348 -4.81 -5.25 4.30
CA ARG A 348 -4.64 -4.33 3.16
C ARG A 348 -5.79 -4.43 2.18
N HIS A 349 -6.32 -5.64 1.96
CA HIS A 349 -7.48 -5.83 1.11
C HIS A 349 -8.73 -5.23 1.75
N SER A 350 -8.91 -5.43 3.05
CA SER A 350 -9.97 -4.81 3.86
C SER A 350 -9.87 -3.29 3.83
N HIS A 351 -8.68 -2.71 4.00
CA HIS A 351 -8.46 -1.28 3.86
C HIS A 351 -8.94 -0.72 2.52
N ALA A 352 -8.59 -1.41 1.41
CA ALA A 352 -9.03 -1.00 0.09
C ALA A 352 -10.55 -1.12 -0.07
N ALA A 353 -11.14 -2.22 0.40
CA ALA A 353 -12.58 -2.45 0.37
C ALA A 353 -13.34 -1.38 1.18
N TRP A 354 -12.85 -0.99 2.37
CA TRP A 354 -13.44 0.08 3.16
C TRP A 354 -13.43 1.42 2.44
N LEU A 355 -12.34 1.74 1.74
CA LEU A 355 -12.25 2.98 0.95
C LEU A 355 -13.18 2.95 -0.27
N ILE A 356 -13.34 1.79 -0.92
CA ILE A 356 -14.27 1.62 -2.05
C ILE A 356 -15.72 1.74 -1.55
N ALA A 357 -16.07 1.07 -0.45
CA ALA A 357 -17.37 1.21 0.20
C ALA A 357 -17.65 2.66 0.64
N ALA A 358 -16.61 3.39 1.04
CA ALA A 358 -16.66 4.82 1.33
C ALA A 358 -16.54 5.72 0.09
N ARG A 359 -16.67 5.16 -1.12
CA ARG A 359 -16.72 5.87 -2.42
C ARG A 359 -15.47 6.71 -2.73
N VAL A 360 -14.33 6.34 -2.16
CA VAL A 360 -13.06 7.01 -2.47
C VAL A 360 -12.64 6.64 -3.89
N PRO A 361 -12.29 7.62 -4.76
CA PRO A 361 -11.92 7.35 -6.14
C PRO A 361 -10.77 6.34 -6.26
N LEU A 362 -10.91 5.35 -7.14
CA LEU A 362 -9.89 4.32 -7.37
C LEU A 362 -8.47 4.86 -7.61
N PRO A 363 -8.24 5.99 -8.33
CA PRO A 363 -6.91 6.58 -8.46
C PRO A 363 -6.30 7.01 -7.12
N ALA A 364 -7.12 7.54 -6.20
CA ALA A 364 -6.67 7.90 -4.85
C ALA A 364 -6.32 6.66 -4.04
N ILE A 365 -7.12 5.59 -4.13
CA ILE A 365 -6.83 4.30 -3.51
C ILE A 365 -5.54 3.69 -4.09
N GLN A 366 -5.37 3.71 -5.41
CA GLN A 366 -4.15 3.25 -6.10
C GLN A 366 -2.91 3.99 -5.59
N ALA A 367 -2.98 5.31 -5.48
CA ALA A 367 -1.89 6.15 -4.97
C ALA A 367 -1.58 5.83 -3.50
N ARG A 368 -2.62 5.68 -2.65
CA ARG A 368 -2.49 5.33 -1.23
C ARG A 368 -1.89 3.93 -1.05
N LEU A 369 -2.25 2.96 -1.88
CA LEU A 369 -1.74 1.60 -1.84
C LEU A 369 -0.36 1.45 -2.50
N GLY A 370 0.06 2.40 -3.33
CA GLY A 370 1.33 2.35 -4.07
C GLY A 370 1.35 1.29 -5.17
N HIS A 371 0.22 1.08 -5.86
CA HIS A 371 0.16 0.21 -7.05
C HIS A 371 0.76 0.94 -8.27
N GLU A 372 1.65 0.25 -9.01
CA GLU A 372 2.23 0.80 -10.23
C GLU A 372 1.19 0.96 -11.35
N SER A 373 0.34 -0.06 -11.52
CA SER A 373 -0.76 -0.04 -12.48
C SER A 373 -2.11 0.11 -11.78
N ILE A 374 -3.01 0.88 -12.39
CA ILE A 374 -4.41 0.94 -11.97
C ILE A 374 -5.14 -0.39 -12.24
N THR A 375 -4.72 -1.15 -13.27
CA THR A 375 -5.28 -2.48 -13.57
C THR A 375 -5.16 -3.41 -12.38
N THR A 376 -4.05 -3.36 -11.62
CA THR A 376 -3.89 -4.14 -10.38
C THR A 376 -4.95 -3.83 -9.33
N THR A 377 -5.46 -2.59 -9.29
CA THR A 377 -6.55 -2.18 -8.40
C THR A 377 -7.89 -2.62 -8.98
N VAL A 378 -8.14 -2.38 -10.27
CA VAL A 378 -9.40 -2.74 -10.95
C VAL A 378 -9.59 -4.26 -10.99
N ASP A 379 -8.61 -5.03 -11.45
CA ASP A 379 -8.68 -6.50 -11.51
C ASP A 379 -8.92 -7.13 -10.13
N ARG A 380 -8.48 -6.44 -9.06
CA ARG A 380 -8.53 -6.96 -7.69
C ARG A 380 -9.78 -6.57 -6.93
N TYR A 381 -10.33 -5.38 -7.19
CA TYR A 381 -11.44 -4.83 -6.42
C TYR A 381 -12.62 -4.38 -7.29
N GLY A 382 -12.55 -4.56 -8.61
CA GLY A 382 -13.60 -4.16 -9.54
C GLY A 382 -14.95 -4.81 -9.25
N HIS A 383 -14.95 -6.07 -8.81
CA HIS A 383 -16.16 -6.78 -8.37
C HIS A 383 -16.83 -6.15 -7.14
N LEU A 384 -16.13 -5.31 -6.37
CA LEU A 384 -16.74 -4.57 -5.27
C LEU A 384 -17.49 -3.32 -5.75
N LEU A 385 -17.33 -2.93 -7.02
CA LEU A 385 -18.05 -1.81 -7.62
C LEU A 385 -19.48 -2.19 -8.02
N ASP A 386 -19.79 -3.48 -8.18
CA ASP A 386 -21.16 -3.96 -8.45
C ASP A 386 -22.11 -3.52 -7.31
N ALA A 387 -21.60 -3.39 -6.08
CA ALA A 387 -22.34 -2.84 -4.94
C ALA A 387 -22.62 -1.33 -5.05
N LEU A 388 -22.10 -0.65 -6.07
CA LEU A 388 -22.36 0.76 -6.38
C LEU A 388 -23.38 0.91 -7.53
N ASP A 389 -23.97 -0.17 -8.03
CA ASP A 389 -24.96 -0.14 -9.13
C ASP A 389 -26.13 0.81 -8.81
N ASP A 390 -26.63 0.82 -7.57
CA ASP A 390 -27.68 1.75 -7.14
C ASP A 390 -27.27 3.22 -7.31
N GLU A 391 -25.99 3.55 -7.12
CA GLU A 391 -25.48 4.90 -7.33
C GLU A 391 -25.24 5.24 -8.79
N VAL A 392 -24.78 4.25 -9.58
CA VAL A 392 -24.68 4.39 -11.03
C VAL A 392 -26.06 4.67 -11.60
N MET A 393 -27.06 3.93 -11.13
CA MET A 393 -28.46 4.13 -11.52
C MET A 393 -29.01 5.46 -11.02
N ALA A 394 -28.70 5.88 -9.79
CA ALA A 394 -29.04 7.22 -9.31
C ALA A 394 -28.38 8.32 -10.17
N ALA A 395 -27.17 8.09 -10.68
CA ALA A 395 -26.43 9.09 -11.48
C ALA A 395 -27.02 9.22 -12.87
N VAL A 396 -27.37 8.09 -13.46
CA VAL A 396 -28.12 8.05 -14.72
C VAL A 396 -29.50 8.67 -14.53
N ALA A 397 -30.22 8.34 -13.44
CA ALA A 397 -31.53 8.92 -13.14
C ALA A 397 -31.45 10.44 -13.00
N TRP A 398 -30.49 10.96 -12.23
CA TRP A 398 -30.26 12.40 -12.10
C TRP A 398 -29.85 13.08 -13.42
N ALA A 399 -28.98 12.44 -14.21
CA ALA A 399 -28.55 12.99 -15.49
C ALA A 399 -29.71 13.05 -16.52
N MET A 400 -30.66 12.13 -16.42
CA MET A 400 -31.84 12.05 -17.30
C MET A 400 -33.03 12.86 -16.78
N ASP A 401 -33.10 13.06 -15.47
CA ASP A 401 -34.11 13.84 -14.77
C ASP A 401 -33.44 14.65 -13.63
N PRO A 402 -33.24 15.97 -13.83
CA PRO A 402 -32.62 16.85 -12.84
C PRO A 402 -33.38 16.93 -11.49
N THR A 403 -34.61 16.41 -11.42
CA THR A 403 -35.43 16.36 -10.21
C THR A 403 -35.27 15.05 -9.43
N ALA A 404 -34.58 14.04 -10.00
CA ALA A 404 -34.25 12.81 -9.31
C ALA A 404 -33.19 13.03 -8.21
N PRO A 405 -33.19 12.23 -7.14
CA PRO A 405 -32.23 12.38 -6.04
C PRO A 405 -30.79 12.21 -6.53
N LEU A 406 -29.90 13.09 -6.08
CA LEU A 406 -28.48 13.03 -6.42
C LEU A 406 -27.87 11.69 -5.96
N PRO A 407 -26.98 11.10 -6.76
CA PRO A 407 -26.14 9.98 -6.34
C PRO A 407 -25.42 10.29 -5.02
N GLY A 408 -25.27 9.28 -4.16
CA GLY A 408 -24.66 9.46 -2.85
C GLY A 408 -23.22 10.01 -2.89
N PHE A 409 -22.47 9.79 -3.96
CA PHE A 409 -21.17 10.42 -4.17
C PHE A 409 -21.26 11.92 -4.53
N LEU A 410 -22.30 12.36 -5.27
CA LEU A 410 -22.54 13.79 -5.58
C LEU A 410 -23.18 14.54 -4.41
N ALA A 411 -23.97 13.85 -3.59
CA ALA A 411 -24.49 14.39 -2.34
C ALA A 411 -23.38 14.76 -1.35
N GLN A 412 -22.26 14.01 -1.37
CA GLN A 412 -21.08 14.25 -0.52
C GLN A 412 -20.10 15.28 -1.08
N THR A 413 -20.17 15.62 -2.38
CA THR A 413 -19.31 16.65 -3.00
C THR A 413 -19.84 18.08 -2.81
N GLY A 414 -20.96 18.27 -2.11
CA GLY A 414 -21.52 19.60 -1.87
C GLY A 414 -22.27 20.21 -3.06
N LEU A 415 -22.58 19.43 -4.10
CA LEU A 415 -23.33 19.87 -5.30
C LEU A 415 -24.84 20.06 -5.04
N VAL A 416 -25.32 19.83 -3.82
CA VAL A 416 -26.75 19.85 -3.42
C VAL A 416 -27.31 21.27 -3.24
N GLY A 417 -26.50 22.32 -3.36
CA GLY A 417 -26.92 23.69 -3.04
C GLY A 417 -27.77 24.42 -4.10
N ALA A 418 -28.14 23.79 -5.20
CA ALA A 418 -28.84 24.46 -6.32
C ALA A 418 -30.14 23.76 -6.72
N GLY A 419 -31.10 23.67 -5.80
CA GLY A 419 -32.50 23.36 -6.15
C GLY A 419 -33.25 22.47 -5.16
N ALA A 420 -34.12 23.10 -4.37
CA ALA A 420 -35.31 22.54 -3.71
C ALA A 420 -35.19 21.69 -2.40
N TRP A 421 -35.44 22.41 -1.30
CA TRP A 421 -36.24 22.09 -0.10
C TRP A 421 -35.65 21.31 1.10
N LEU A 422 -35.88 21.91 2.27
CA LEU A 422 -35.42 21.60 3.64
C LEU A 422 -35.84 20.20 4.14
N PRO A 423 -35.01 19.49 4.92
CA PRO A 423 -35.52 18.45 5.81
C PRO A 423 -36.28 19.09 6.99
N PRO A 424 -37.35 18.46 7.52
CA PRO A 424 -37.98 18.93 8.74
C PRO A 424 -36.96 18.88 9.88
N LEU A 425 -36.92 19.96 10.65
CA LEU A 425 -36.12 20.05 11.88
C LEU A 425 -36.50 18.88 12.81
N PRO A 426 -35.54 18.11 13.35
CA PRO A 426 -35.82 17.29 14.52
C PRO A 426 -36.25 18.21 15.68
N PRO A 427 -37.13 17.75 16.58
CA PRO A 427 -37.58 18.57 17.70
C PRO A 427 -36.37 19.09 18.48
N ARG A 428 -36.35 20.41 18.68
CA ARG A 428 -35.38 21.12 19.51
C ARG A 428 -35.59 20.72 20.97
N GLU A 429 -34.87 19.70 21.42
CA GLU A 429 -34.46 19.59 22.81
C GLU A 429 -32.98 19.23 22.85
N GLY A 430 -32.17 20.16 23.34
CA GLY A 430 -30.71 20.03 23.37
C GLY A 430 -30.01 21.38 23.25
N ALA A 431 -30.18 22.21 24.28
CA ALA A 431 -29.37 23.36 24.70
C ALA A 431 -28.44 24.02 23.65
N VAL A 432 -28.86 25.21 23.20
CA VAL A 432 -27.93 26.30 22.92
C VAL A 432 -27.31 26.67 24.29
N PRO A 433 -25.98 26.68 24.49
CA PRO A 433 -25.43 27.31 25.69
C PRO A 433 -25.83 28.79 25.65
N PRO A 434 -26.42 29.34 26.72
CA PRO A 434 -26.83 30.73 26.70
C PRO A 434 -25.63 31.62 26.45
N ALA A 435 -25.85 32.69 25.66
CA ALA A 435 -24.97 33.83 25.67
C ALA A 435 -24.98 34.41 27.11
N TRP A 436 -23.79 34.61 27.67
CA TRP A 436 -23.61 35.09 29.03
C TRP A 436 -24.24 36.47 29.21
N GLU A 437 -25.29 36.57 30.03
CA GLU A 437 -26.03 37.82 30.29
C GLU A 437 -25.64 38.51 31.62
N SER A 438 -24.74 37.95 32.43
CA SER A 438 -24.20 38.65 33.62
C SER A 438 -22.86 38.11 34.11
N ASP A 439 -22.10 38.96 34.82
CA ASP A 439 -20.78 38.67 35.41
C ASP A 439 -20.83 37.73 36.65
N ASP A 440 -22.01 37.28 37.09
CA ASP A 440 -22.18 36.58 38.38
C ASP A 440 -22.31 35.04 38.30
N ASP A 441 -22.16 34.43 37.12
CA ASP A 441 -22.17 32.95 36.92
C ASP A 441 -20.80 32.41 36.41
N ALA A 442 -19.69 32.94 36.92
CA ALA A 442 -18.36 32.48 36.50
C ALA A 442 -18.09 31.01 36.88
N PRO A 443 -17.79 30.10 35.92
CA PRO A 443 -17.39 28.74 36.23
C PRO A 443 -16.13 28.76 37.12
N SER A 444 -16.17 28.01 38.22
CA SER A 444 -15.08 27.96 39.19
C SER A 444 -13.75 27.65 38.49
N VAL A 445 -12.79 28.56 38.64
CA VAL A 445 -11.41 28.38 38.17
C VAL A 445 -10.92 27.02 38.67
N PRO A 446 -10.36 26.15 37.80
CA PRO A 446 -9.86 24.85 38.22
C PRO A 446 -8.91 24.98 39.41
N GLU A 447 -9.05 24.15 40.44
CA GLU A 447 -8.08 24.04 41.54
C GLU A 447 -6.78 23.44 40.97
N GLY A 448 -5.91 24.27 40.39
CA GLY A 448 -4.67 23.86 39.76
C GLY A 448 -4.00 24.99 38.98
N PRO A 449 -2.73 24.81 38.56
CA PRO A 449 -2.05 25.80 37.74
C PRO A 449 -2.75 25.97 36.38
N VAL A 450 -2.94 27.21 35.94
CA VAL A 450 -3.46 27.53 34.61
C VAL A 450 -2.30 27.76 33.66
N PHE A 451 -2.40 27.19 32.46
CA PHE A 451 -1.39 27.29 31.42
C PHE A 451 -1.81 28.33 30.38
N VAL A 452 -1.02 29.39 30.22
CA VAL A 452 -1.41 30.54 29.38
C VAL A 452 -0.53 30.61 28.14
N VAL A 453 -1.16 30.65 26.97
CA VAL A 453 -0.48 30.87 25.68
C VAL A 453 -0.70 32.32 25.26
N THR A 454 0.35 33.02 24.84
CA THR A 454 0.19 34.37 24.28
C THR A 454 0.16 34.30 22.76
N LEU A 455 -0.97 34.61 22.15
CA LEU A 455 -1.24 34.52 20.71
C LEU A 455 -1.55 35.91 20.16
N ASP A 456 -0.65 36.48 19.34
CA ASP A 456 -0.83 37.84 18.80
C ASP A 456 -1.10 38.90 19.89
N GLY A 457 -0.40 38.77 21.02
CA GLY A 457 -0.57 39.63 22.20
C GLY A 457 -1.80 39.32 23.07
N ARG A 458 -2.61 38.31 22.72
CA ARG A 458 -3.74 37.84 23.51
C ARG A 458 -3.34 36.68 24.42
N GLU A 459 -3.60 36.79 25.71
CA GLU A 459 -3.46 35.67 26.64
C GLU A 459 -4.66 34.72 26.52
N VAL A 460 -4.40 33.45 26.19
CA VAL A 460 -5.41 32.39 26.09
C VAL A 460 -5.11 31.33 27.16
N PRO A 461 -5.93 31.25 28.23
CA PRO A 461 -5.71 30.34 29.35
C PRO A 461 -6.29 28.94 29.10
N PHE A 462 -5.59 27.91 29.57
CA PHE A 462 -5.97 26.50 29.46
C PHE A 462 -5.84 25.78 30.80
N ALA A 463 -6.75 24.86 31.08
CA ALA A 463 -6.70 24.00 32.26
C ALA A 463 -5.61 22.92 32.16
N GLU A 464 -5.28 22.48 30.94
CA GLU A 464 -4.26 21.46 30.67
C GLU A 464 -3.11 22.01 29.83
N ARG A 465 -1.87 21.72 30.26
CA ARG A 465 -0.66 22.14 29.56
C ARG A 465 -0.56 21.61 28.14
N ASP A 466 -1.02 20.38 27.93
CA ASP A 466 -0.97 19.73 26.61
C ASP A 466 -1.87 20.45 25.60
N HIS A 467 -3.06 20.88 26.01
CA HIS A 467 -3.94 21.71 25.18
C HIS A 467 -3.31 23.07 24.86
N ALA A 468 -2.71 23.72 25.87
CA ALA A 468 -2.01 24.98 25.71
C ALA A 468 -0.85 24.86 24.70
N GLN A 469 0.01 23.84 24.87
CA GLN A 469 1.13 23.60 23.96
C GLN A 469 0.64 23.28 22.54
N GLN A 470 -0.43 22.48 22.40
CA GLN A 470 -1.00 22.15 21.10
C GLN A 470 -1.51 23.39 20.35
N VAL A 471 -2.15 24.33 21.05
CA VAL A 471 -2.61 25.59 20.45
C VAL A 471 -1.43 26.48 20.09
N ALA A 472 -0.42 26.59 20.95
CA ALA A 472 0.79 27.37 20.67
C ALA A 472 1.53 26.88 19.41
N ASP A 473 1.70 25.56 19.29
CA ASP A 473 2.35 24.94 18.14
C ASP A 473 1.54 25.18 16.85
N GLN A 474 0.23 24.94 16.90
CA GLN A 474 -0.63 25.07 15.71
C GLN A 474 -0.82 26.53 15.28
N TRP A 475 -0.82 27.50 16.21
CA TRP A 475 -0.93 28.93 15.90
C TRP A 475 0.23 29.41 15.04
N ASN A 476 1.46 29.06 15.41
CA ASN A 476 2.66 29.44 14.67
C ASN A 476 2.67 28.84 13.25
N ASP A 477 2.17 27.62 13.09
CA ASP A 477 2.01 26.97 11.78
C ASP A 477 0.95 27.66 10.92
N ASP A 478 -0.19 28.01 11.52
CA ASP A 478 -1.32 28.66 10.84
C ASP A 478 -0.95 30.07 10.34
N HIS A 479 -0.10 30.78 11.10
CA HIS A 479 0.37 32.13 10.79
C HIS A 479 1.77 32.13 10.14
N ALA A 480 2.34 30.99 9.79
CA ALA A 480 3.70 30.90 9.25
C ALA A 480 3.89 31.74 7.98
N GLY A 481 2.89 31.75 7.09
CA GLY A 481 2.90 32.55 5.87
C GLY A 481 2.84 34.06 6.15
N GLU A 482 2.07 34.48 7.15
CA GLU A 482 1.96 35.88 7.57
C GLU A 482 3.24 36.35 8.26
N LEU A 483 3.80 35.53 9.16
CA LEU A 483 5.08 35.79 9.83
C LEU A 483 6.22 35.93 8.82
N GLU A 484 6.25 35.08 7.80
CA GLU A 484 7.24 35.17 6.72
C GLU A 484 7.04 36.42 5.87
N ALA A 485 5.80 36.76 5.51
CA ALA A 485 5.50 37.99 4.78
C ALA A 485 5.93 39.25 5.57
N LEU A 486 5.74 39.26 6.89
CA LEU A 486 6.19 40.34 7.77
C LEU A 486 7.71 40.46 7.84
N ARG A 487 8.42 39.32 7.87
CA ARG A 487 9.90 39.29 7.81
C ARG A 487 10.43 39.84 6.49
N VAL A 488 9.86 39.37 5.38
CA VAL A 488 10.21 39.86 4.03
C VAL A 488 9.90 41.36 3.89
N GLY A 489 8.84 41.83 4.54
CA GLY A 489 8.48 43.26 4.60
C GLY A 489 9.39 44.12 5.49
N GLY A 490 10.42 43.55 6.13
CA GLY A 490 11.42 44.29 6.91
C GLY A 490 10.94 44.75 8.29
N TRP A 491 9.95 44.08 8.89
CA TRP A 491 9.44 44.45 10.22
C TRP A 491 10.43 44.03 11.32
N PRO A 492 10.58 44.81 12.43
CA PRO A 492 11.48 44.47 13.53
C PRO A 492 11.19 43.07 14.11
N GLU A 493 12.22 42.30 14.45
CA GLU A 493 12.07 40.92 14.97
C GLU A 493 11.15 40.85 16.20
N GLU A 494 11.24 41.83 17.11
CA GLU A 494 10.36 41.90 18.28
C GLU A 494 8.86 42.02 17.88
N LYS A 495 8.58 42.73 16.80
CA LYS A 495 7.22 42.93 16.29
C LYS A 495 6.69 41.69 15.56
N VAL A 496 7.58 40.95 14.89
CA VAL A 496 7.27 39.65 14.28
C VAL A 496 7.06 38.58 15.36
N ALA A 497 7.88 38.58 16.41
CA ALA A 497 7.76 37.65 17.54
C ALA A 497 6.44 37.82 18.28
N ARG A 498 5.94 39.06 18.43
CA ARG A 498 4.63 39.35 19.04
C ARG A 498 3.44 38.77 18.25
N ARG A 499 3.58 38.48 16.96
CA ARG A 499 2.55 37.84 16.11
C ARG A 499 2.53 36.31 16.24
N GLY A 500 3.61 35.72 16.74
CA GLY A 500 3.69 34.29 17.01
C GLY A 500 3.05 33.91 18.35
N ALA A 501 2.96 32.61 18.60
CA ALA A 501 2.60 32.06 19.89
C ALA A 501 3.81 31.97 20.81
N ALA A 502 3.69 32.52 22.02
CA ALA A 502 4.59 32.22 23.13
C ALA A 502 4.06 31.01 23.92
N GLY A 503 4.95 30.09 24.28
CA GLY A 503 4.61 28.82 24.92
C GLY A 503 3.90 28.95 26.28
N PRO A 504 3.33 27.86 26.79
CA PRO A 504 2.48 27.89 27.98
C PRO A 504 3.25 28.19 29.26
N GLU A 505 2.87 29.29 29.94
CA GLU A 505 3.38 29.66 31.26
C GLU A 505 2.49 29.08 32.37
N GLU A 506 3.11 28.58 33.45
CA GLU A 506 2.41 28.06 34.63
C GLU A 506 2.05 29.20 35.59
N ARG A 507 0.76 29.46 35.82
CA ARG A 507 0.30 30.51 36.74
C ARG A 507 -0.31 29.93 38.03
N PRO A 508 0.08 30.43 39.23
CA PRO A 508 -0.45 29.96 40.52
C PRO A 508 -1.95 30.25 40.74
N ARG A 509 -2.48 31.30 40.09
CA ARG A 509 -3.89 31.67 40.07
C ARG A 509 -4.15 32.55 38.84
N TRP A 510 -5.02 32.12 37.93
CA TRP A 510 -5.42 32.94 36.79
C TRP A 510 -6.35 34.05 37.28
N ASP A 511 -5.90 35.29 37.18
CA ASP A 511 -6.61 36.52 37.54
C ASP A 511 -7.00 37.36 36.31
N GLY A 512 -6.64 36.90 35.11
CA GLY A 512 -6.98 37.55 33.85
C GLY A 512 -8.46 37.39 33.47
N GLY A 513 -8.96 38.30 32.62
CA GLY A 513 -10.30 38.21 32.07
C GLY A 513 -10.41 37.10 31.01
N GLY A 514 -11.48 36.29 31.07
CA GLY A 514 -11.81 35.27 30.08
C GLY A 514 -11.94 33.85 30.63
N SER A 515 -12.60 32.97 29.87
CA SER A 515 -12.83 31.57 30.23
C SER A 515 -11.56 30.72 30.07
N VAL A 516 -11.29 29.87 31.06
CA VAL A 516 -10.21 28.87 30.99
C VAL A 516 -10.65 27.69 30.12
N TRP A 517 -9.91 27.41 29.06
CA TRP A 517 -10.24 26.32 28.13
C TRP A 517 -9.90 24.95 28.71
N THR A 518 -10.89 24.07 28.80
CA THR A 518 -10.75 22.67 29.23
C THR A 518 -10.53 21.69 28.07
N ARG A 519 -10.61 22.20 26.83
CA ARG A 519 -10.36 21.46 25.58
C ARG A 519 -9.57 22.33 24.63
N VAL A 520 -9.08 21.73 23.55
CA VAL A 520 -8.56 22.49 22.41
C VAL A 520 -9.73 23.22 21.72
N PRO A 521 -9.67 24.56 21.56
CA PRO A 521 -10.64 25.35 20.81
C PRO A 521 -10.72 24.88 19.35
N ASP A 522 -11.90 24.96 18.74
CA ASP A 522 -12.05 24.61 17.34
C ASP A 522 -11.36 25.64 16.45
N ARG A 523 -10.98 25.23 15.23
CA ARG A 523 -10.41 26.11 14.21
C ARG A 523 -11.03 25.84 12.85
N GLN A 524 -11.27 26.90 12.10
CA GLN A 524 -11.86 26.85 10.77
C GLN A 524 -11.06 27.73 9.81
N PHE A 525 -11.00 27.35 8.54
CA PHE A 525 -10.51 28.25 7.50
C PHE A 525 -11.66 29.18 7.12
N VAL A 526 -11.55 30.46 7.50
CA VAL A 526 -12.62 31.44 7.31
C VAL A 526 -12.22 32.38 6.17
N HIS A 527 -13.04 32.38 5.13
CA HIS A 527 -12.99 33.36 4.05
C HIS A 527 -13.70 34.64 4.50
N TYR A 528 -13.19 35.79 4.12
CA TYR A 528 -13.81 37.07 4.41
C TYR A 528 -13.69 38.07 3.24
N ILE A 529 -14.70 38.93 3.12
CA ILE A 529 -14.74 40.07 2.21
C ILE A 529 -15.15 41.29 3.02
N MET A 530 -14.36 42.36 2.91
CA MET A 530 -14.69 43.66 3.49
C MET A 530 -14.86 44.69 2.39
N ALA A 531 -15.90 45.51 2.49
CA ALA A 531 -16.15 46.63 1.60
C ALA A 531 -16.63 47.85 2.38
N SER A 532 -16.34 49.03 1.86
CA SER A 532 -16.71 50.32 2.44
C SER A 532 -17.41 51.18 1.40
N TYR A 533 -18.48 51.85 1.81
CA TYR A 533 -19.36 52.64 0.96
C TYR A 533 -19.55 54.04 1.54
N ASN A 534 -19.50 55.06 0.67
CA ASN A 534 -19.85 56.44 1.02
C ASN A 534 -21.36 56.58 1.22
N ALA A 535 -21.78 57.71 1.80
CA ALA A 535 -23.19 57.99 2.06
C ALA A 535 -24.06 58.04 0.79
N ASP A 536 -23.47 58.32 -0.37
CA ASP A 536 -24.15 58.30 -1.68
C ASP A 536 -24.24 56.90 -2.31
N GLY A 537 -23.74 55.87 -1.63
CA GLY A 537 -23.69 54.49 -2.11
C GLY A 537 -22.51 54.19 -3.04
N SER A 538 -21.67 55.19 -3.36
CA SER A 538 -20.43 54.96 -4.09
C SER A 538 -19.45 54.16 -3.24
N GLN A 539 -18.67 53.30 -3.89
CA GLN A 539 -17.73 52.44 -3.19
C GLN A 539 -16.50 53.26 -2.76
N ALA A 540 -16.29 53.40 -1.46
CA ALA A 540 -15.16 54.15 -0.89
C ALA A 540 -13.83 53.41 -1.06
N PHE A 541 -13.87 52.08 -1.11
CA PHE A 541 -12.71 51.22 -1.35
C PHE A 541 -13.12 49.94 -2.08
N THR A 542 -12.37 49.55 -3.13
CA THR A 542 -12.57 48.31 -3.89
C THR A 542 -12.48 47.11 -2.95
N PRO A 543 -13.42 46.14 -2.94
CA PRO A 543 -13.37 45.05 -1.99
C PRO A 543 -12.09 44.24 -2.27
N PHE A 544 -11.39 43.84 -1.20
CA PHE A 544 -10.35 42.84 -1.37
C PHE A 544 -10.98 41.57 -1.97
N PRO A 545 -10.27 40.84 -2.86
CA PRO A 545 -10.68 39.50 -3.23
C PRO A 545 -10.87 38.67 -1.96
N ALA A 546 -11.76 37.67 -1.98
CA ALA A 546 -12.02 36.83 -0.81
C ALA A 546 -10.69 36.28 -0.27
N THR A 547 -10.29 36.79 0.89
CA THR A 547 -9.09 36.36 1.59
C THR A 547 -9.49 35.36 2.65
N GLY A 548 -8.72 34.28 2.80
CA GLY A 548 -8.99 33.25 3.80
C GLY A 548 -7.83 33.10 4.76
N ARG A 549 -8.13 32.90 6.05
CA ARG A 549 -7.14 32.54 7.07
C ARG A 549 -7.69 31.50 8.02
N TRP A 550 -6.80 30.72 8.61
CA TRP A 550 -7.16 29.91 9.77
C TRP A 550 -7.55 30.83 10.91
N THR A 551 -8.71 30.56 11.49
CA THR A 551 -9.27 31.35 12.60
C THR A 551 -9.74 30.40 13.70
N TRP A 552 -9.44 30.75 14.93
CA TRP A 552 -9.75 29.95 16.11
C TRP A 552 -11.01 30.40 16.82
N GLU A 553 -11.67 29.47 17.53
CA GLU A 553 -12.92 29.72 18.24
C GLU A 553 -12.84 30.86 19.26
N PHE A 554 -11.67 31.08 19.88
CA PHE A 554 -11.44 32.22 20.79
C PHE A 554 -11.29 33.57 20.06
N GLU A 555 -11.13 33.58 18.74
CA GLU A 555 -11.13 34.78 17.90
C GLU A 555 -12.56 35.14 17.48
N GLY A 556 -13.47 35.36 18.43
CA GLY A 556 -14.92 35.54 18.17
C GLY A 556 -15.31 36.55 17.08
N ASP A 557 -14.52 37.62 16.90
CA ASP A 557 -14.74 38.63 15.86
C ASP A 557 -14.37 38.18 14.44
N SER A 558 -13.64 37.07 14.29
CA SER A 558 -13.31 36.47 12.99
C SER A 558 -13.87 35.05 12.84
N TYR A 559 -14.03 34.30 13.93
CA TYR A 559 -14.44 32.91 13.88
C TYR A 559 -15.90 32.75 13.49
N THR A 560 -16.16 31.81 12.60
CA THR A 560 -17.52 31.38 12.29
C THR A 560 -17.51 29.93 11.80
N ALA A 561 -18.54 29.18 12.15
CA ALA A 561 -18.81 27.86 11.60
C ALA A 561 -19.91 27.90 10.51
N LYS A 562 -20.45 29.09 10.21
CA LYS A 562 -21.51 29.26 9.19
C LYS A 562 -20.91 29.29 7.79
N ALA A 563 -21.69 28.83 6.81
CA ALA A 563 -21.32 28.90 5.40
C ALA A 563 -20.97 30.33 4.97
N ALA A 564 -21.81 31.30 5.36
CA ALA A 564 -21.52 32.73 5.32
C ALA A 564 -22.43 33.49 6.31
N GLU A 565 -21.93 34.59 6.83
CA GLU A 565 -22.69 35.61 7.56
C GLU A 565 -22.10 36.99 7.27
N TYR A 566 -22.91 38.04 7.39
CA TYR A 566 -22.45 39.40 7.20
C TYR A 566 -22.92 40.32 8.32
N ARG A 567 -22.13 41.37 8.56
CA ARG A 567 -22.45 42.49 9.44
C ARG A 567 -22.29 43.79 8.66
N ILE A 568 -23.20 44.74 8.93
CA ILE A 568 -23.17 46.10 8.37
C ILE A 568 -23.03 47.08 9.53
N GLU A 569 -22.01 47.94 9.52
CA GLU A 569 -21.76 48.94 10.55
C GLU A 569 -21.64 50.35 9.95
N ARG A 570 -22.27 51.34 10.58
CA ARG A 570 -22.08 52.77 10.25
C ARG A 570 -20.90 53.32 11.03
N ARG A 571 -19.92 53.91 10.35
CA ARG A 571 -18.77 54.59 10.97
C ARG A 571 -19.09 56.06 11.26
N PRO A 572 -18.41 56.70 12.25
CA PRO A 572 -18.68 58.08 12.68
C PRO A 572 -18.58 59.18 11.61
N ARG A 573 -17.96 58.89 10.44
CA ARG A 573 -17.82 59.83 9.31
C ARG A 573 -18.83 59.60 8.17
N GLY A 574 -19.90 58.83 8.42
CA GLY A 574 -20.97 58.57 7.45
C GLY A 574 -20.69 57.43 6.46
N THR A 575 -19.53 56.77 6.56
CA THR A 575 -19.17 55.59 5.77
C THR A 575 -19.86 54.35 6.32
N ILE A 576 -20.34 53.48 5.43
CA ILE A 576 -20.97 52.20 5.79
C ILE A 576 -19.99 51.08 5.43
N GLU A 577 -19.68 50.22 6.39
CA GLU A 577 -18.81 49.06 6.19
C GLU A 577 -19.61 47.77 6.20
N THR A 578 -19.31 46.89 5.24
CA THR A 578 -19.81 45.52 5.22
C THR A 578 -18.67 44.57 5.49
N GLN A 579 -18.85 43.67 6.45
CA GLN A 579 -17.94 42.58 6.74
C GLN A 579 -18.68 41.27 6.51
N VAL A 580 -18.23 40.47 5.55
CA VAL A 580 -18.80 39.15 5.25
C VAL A 580 -17.74 38.11 5.57
N ARG A 581 -18.10 37.06 6.29
CA ARG A 581 -17.20 35.96 6.67
C ARG A 581 -17.90 34.61 6.61
N GLY A 582 -17.16 33.53 6.39
CA GLY A 582 -17.75 32.20 6.25
C GLY A 582 -16.75 31.10 5.89
N VAL A 583 -17.15 29.84 6.08
CA VAL A 583 -16.31 28.67 5.74
C VAL A 583 -16.39 28.27 4.26
N SER A 584 -17.25 28.92 3.46
CA SER A 584 -17.36 28.71 2.01
C SER A 584 -17.07 30.01 1.26
N GLU A 585 -16.03 30.00 0.43
CA GLU A 585 -15.63 31.14 -0.40
C GLU A 585 -16.77 31.63 -1.31
N GLU A 586 -17.48 30.69 -1.93
CA GLU A 586 -18.62 30.98 -2.81
C GLU A 586 -19.80 31.58 -2.04
N ALA A 587 -20.09 31.06 -0.85
CA ALA A 587 -21.15 31.60 0.01
C ALA A 587 -20.80 33.00 0.52
N VAL A 588 -19.53 33.25 0.86
CA VAL A 588 -19.03 34.57 1.26
C VAL A 588 -19.13 35.56 0.11
N ALA A 589 -18.75 35.16 -1.11
CA ALA A 589 -18.93 35.99 -2.30
C ALA A 589 -20.41 36.32 -2.54
N ALA A 590 -21.30 35.33 -2.47
CA ALA A 590 -22.75 35.56 -2.62
C ALA A 590 -23.31 36.49 -1.52
N SER A 591 -22.98 36.25 -0.25
CA SER A 591 -23.40 37.10 0.87
C SER A 591 -22.84 38.52 0.80
N SER A 592 -21.66 38.72 0.17
CA SER A 592 -21.13 40.07 -0.07
C SER A 592 -22.00 40.89 -1.03
N LEU A 593 -22.62 40.24 -2.02
CA LEU A 593 -23.57 40.89 -2.93
C LEU A 593 -24.87 41.26 -2.21
N VAL A 594 -25.33 40.39 -1.31
CA VAL A 594 -26.50 40.66 -0.46
C VAL A 594 -26.24 41.85 0.47
N ALA A 595 -25.12 41.83 1.19
CA ALA A 595 -24.71 42.93 2.07
C ALA A 595 -24.59 44.25 1.30
N ARG A 596 -24.03 44.22 0.08
CA ARG A 596 -23.97 45.40 -0.81
C ARG A 596 -25.36 45.93 -1.16
N ALA A 597 -26.29 45.07 -1.53
CA ALA A 597 -27.64 45.48 -1.89
C ALA A 597 -28.36 46.15 -0.70
N GLU A 598 -28.16 45.64 0.52
CA GLU A 598 -28.70 46.26 1.74
C GLU A 598 -28.08 47.62 2.02
N VAL A 599 -26.76 47.78 1.86
CA VAL A 599 -26.11 49.08 2.03
C VAL A 599 -26.63 50.11 1.01
N LEU A 600 -26.77 49.74 -0.26
CA LEU A 600 -27.29 50.65 -1.28
C LEU A 600 -28.72 51.10 -0.98
N LYS A 601 -29.55 50.21 -0.42
CA LYS A 601 -30.90 50.55 0.06
C LYS A 601 -30.88 51.49 1.26
N MET A 602 -29.92 51.31 2.19
CA MET A 602 -29.73 52.23 3.31
C MET A 602 -29.32 53.63 2.83
N CYS A 603 -28.39 53.71 1.87
CA CYS A 603 -27.95 54.98 1.28
C CYS A 603 -29.10 55.70 0.54
N SER A 604 -29.92 54.98 -0.22
CA SER A 604 -31.06 55.59 -0.93
C SER A 604 -32.11 56.15 0.02
N GLN A 605 -32.41 55.43 1.11
CA GLN A 605 -33.35 55.90 2.14
C GLN A 605 -32.85 57.13 2.89
N ASP A 606 -31.53 57.24 3.10
CA ASP A 606 -30.92 58.41 3.73
C ASP A 606 -30.95 59.63 2.81
N LEU A 607 -30.77 59.45 1.50
CA LEU A 607 -30.91 60.52 0.50
C LEU A 607 -32.36 61.04 0.45
N GLU A 608 -33.34 60.14 0.48
CA GLU A 608 -34.77 60.51 0.53
C GLU A 608 -35.13 61.26 1.82
N ARG A 609 -34.60 60.83 2.98
CA ARG A 609 -34.80 61.52 4.26
C ARG A 609 -34.06 62.87 4.35
N GLY A 610 -32.88 62.97 3.76
CA GLY A 610 -32.10 64.22 3.66
C GLY A 610 -32.74 65.26 2.74
N SER A 611 -33.49 64.82 1.72
CA SER A 611 -34.30 65.70 0.85
C SER A 611 -35.64 66.16 1.45
N GLY A 612 -35.97 65.72 2.66
CA GLY A 612 -37.24 66.01 3.36
C GLY A 612 -37.15 66.96 4.57
N GLY A 613 -36.01 67.63 4.80
CA GLY A 613 -35.88 68.68 5.83
C GLY A 613 -36.47 70.02 5.35
N PRO A 614 -37.13 70.81 6.21
CA PRO A 614 -37.97 71.92 5.79
C PRO A 614 -37.16 73.03 5.13
N ALA A 615 -37.72 73.62 4.08
CA ALA A 615 -37.30 74.92 3.60
C ALA A 615 -37.48 75.96 4.72
N SER A 616 -36.36 76.54 5.16
CA SER A 616 -36.28 77.82 5.86
C SER A 616 -35.10 78.60 5.32
#